data_AF-A0A383TGY6-F1
#
_entry.id   AF-A0A383TGY6-F1
#
_cell.length_a   1.000
_cell.length_b   1.000
_cell.length_c   1.000
_cell.angle_alpha   90.00
_cell.angle_beta   90.00
_cell.angle_gamma   90.00
#
_symmetry.space_group_name_H-M   'P 1'
#
loop_
_entity.id
_entity.type
_entity.pdbx_description
1 polymer ?
#
loop_
_entity_poly.entity_id
_entity_poly.type
_entity_poly.pdbx_seq_one_letter_code
_entity_poly.pdbx_strand_id
1 'polypeptide(L)'
;MKKKLIQPVLWIVSVIIAAIVIPLFIDINPLFETSTNKSSETALLREHMVEMSELTTLKYEYSNVIVSRTDKSFSFFDLPDFKYAEAIRLIEYSGYLKAGTDLSKMELSIDEASKNALVTIPEAQILDNVVETEQMTVEDVKGTIFSDYPTQIIIDEINTHKKQLEEEKISQGFLDEANEKAKSFFTSVLDSHGYKADIKFK
;
A
#
# COMPACT_ATOMS: atom_id res chain seq x y z
N MET A 1 -50.21 -35.86 -39.41
CA MET A 1 -50.01 -35.95 -37.94
C MET A 1 -48.76 -35.16 -37.55
N LYS A 2 -48.89 -34.02 -36.84
CA LYS A 2 -47.85 -33.34 -36.03
C LYS A 2 -48.47 -32.05 -35.46
N LYS A 3 -49.26 -32.17 -34.37
CA LYS A 3 -49.89 -31.01 -33.71
C LYS A 3 -49.99 -31.17 -32.18
N LYS A 4 -48.99 -31.81 -31.57
CA LYS A 4 -48.97 -32.06 -30.10
C LYS A 4 -47.86 -31.35 -29.32
N LEU A 5 -46.93 -30.64 -29.98
CA LEU A 5 -45.83 -29.93 -29.28
C LEU A 5 -46.03 -28.41 -29.14
N ILE A 6 -47.03 -27.82 -29.80
CA ILE A 6 -47.20 -26.35 -29.81
C ILE A 6 -48.03 -25.87 -28.60
N GLN A 7 -48.93 -26.72 -28.09
CA GLN A 7 -49.83 -26.39 -26.99
C GLN A 7 -49.13 -26.23 -25.62
N PRO A 8 -48.17 -27.08 -25.20
CA PRO A 8 -47.45 -26.87 -23.94
C PRO A 8 -46.46 -25.69 -24.03
N VAL A 9 -45.87 -25.45 -25.20
CA VAL A 9 -44.93 -24.33 -25.43
C VAL A 9 -45.66 -22.99 -25.37
N LEU A 10 -46.85 -22.88 -25.97
CA LEU A 10 -47.69 -21.67 -25.87
C LEU A 10 -48.13 -21.37 -24.43
N TRP A 11 -48.41 -22.41 -23.62
CA TRP A 11 -48.78 -22.22 -22.22
C TRP A 11 -47.59 -21.72 -21.37
N ILE A 12 -46.39 -22.27 -21.58
CA ILE A 12 -45.17 -21.83 -20.88
C ILE A 12 -44.82 -20.39 -21.26
N VAL A 13 -44.92 -20.03 -22.54
CA VAL A 13 -44.66 -18.66 -23.00
C VAL A 13 -45.70 -17.69 -22.44
N SER A 14 -46.98 -18.09 -22.32
CA SER A 14 -48.01 -17.26 -21.69
C SER A 14 -47.78 -17.04 -20.19
N VAL A 15 -47.26 -18.03 -19.47
CA VAL A 15 -46.91 -17.90 -18.04
C VAL A 15 -45.72 -16.97 -17.84
N ILE A 16 -44.72 -17.04 -18.72
CA ILE A 16 -43.54 -16.16 -18.66
C ILE A 16 -43.93 -14.71 -18.99
N ILE A 17 -44.80 -14.49 -19.99
CA ILE A 17 -45.30 -13.16 -20.32
C ILE A 17 -46.16 -12.59 -19.17
N ALA A 18 -46.99 -13.41 -18.52
CA ALA A 18 -47.75 -12.97 -17.36
C ALA A 18 -46.83 -12.56 -16.19
N ALA A 19 -45.78 -13.33 -15.89
CA ALA A 19 -44.84 -13.02 -14.80
C ALA A 19 -44.08 -11.69 -15.01
N ILE A 20 -43.86 -11.28 -16.26
CA ILE A 20 -43.15 -10.03 -16.58
C ILE A 20 -44.10 -8.82 -16.63
N VAL A 21 -45.36 -9.00 -17.00
CA VAL A 21 -46.32 -7.89 -17.15
C VAL A 21 -47.02 -7.54 -15.82
N ILE A 22 -47.18 -8.50 -14.91
CA ILE A 22 -47.80 -8.27 -13.59
C ILE A 22 -47.07 -7.21 -12.74
N PRO A 23 -45.72 -7.13 -12.67
CA PRO A 23 -45.05 -6.07 -11.91
C PRO A 23 -45.11 -4.67 -12.56
N LEU A 24 -45.62 -4.54 -13.79
CA LEU A 24 -45.70 -3.25 -14.51
C LEU A 24 -47.04 -2.51 -14.30
N PHE A 25 -48.05 -3.15 -13.71
CA PHE A 25 -49.39 -2.58 -13.53
C PHE A 25 -49.89 -2.51 -12.08
N ILE A 26 -49.09 -2.98 -11.11
CA ILE A 26 -49.45 -2.86 -9.69
C ILE A 26 -48.69 -1.66 -9.13
N ASP A 27 -49.44 -0.59 -8.88
CA ASP A 27 -49.02 0.59 -8.13
C ASP A 27 -48.81 0.15 -6.66
N ILE A 28 -47.66 -0.45 -6.37
CA ILE A 28 -47.31 -0.96 -5.05
C ILE A 28 -46.74 0.15 -4.16
N ASN A 29 -47.62 0.98 -3.62
CA ASN A 29 -47.36 1.75 -2.40
C ASN A 29 -48.58 1.64 -1.46
N PRO A 30 -48.44 1.49 -0.13
CA PRO A 30 -47.23 1.37 0.68
C PRO A 30 -47.26 0.04 1.46
N LEU A 31 -46.65 -1.01 0.91
CA LEU A 31 -46.36 -2.26 1.64
C LEU A 31 -44.87 -2.60 1.64
N PHE A 32 -44.07 -1.69 1.10
CA PHE A 32 -42.63 -1.68 1.19
C PHE A 32 -42.24 -0.38 1.88
N GLU A 33 -42.54 -0.28 3.17
CA GLU A 33 -41.68 0.54 4.05
C GLU A 33 -40.33 -0.16 4.05
N THR A 34 -39.52 0.13 3.03
CA THR A 34 -38.09 -0.14 3.10
C THR A 34 -37.57 0.81 4.15
N SER A 35 -37.57 0.35 5.40
CA SER A 35 -36.63 0.83 6.38
C SER A 35 -35.27 0.62 5.73
N THR A 36 -34.68 1.72 5.31
CA THR A 36 -33.41 1.78 4.59
C THR A 36 -32.38 1.02 5.39
N ASN A 37 -31.99 -0.16 4.90
CA ASN A 37 -30.96 -0.97 5.52
C ASN A 37 -29.57 -0.43 5.15
N LYS A 38 -29.32 0.85 5.48
CA LYS A 38 -27.99 1.49 5.41
C LYS A 38 -26.97 0.79 6.33
N SER A 39 -27.45 -0.01 7.28
CA SER A 39 -26.61 -0.79 8.17
C SER A 39 -25.84 -1.91 7.47
N SER A 40 -26.30 -2.42 6.32
CA SER A 40 -25.62 -3.50 5.59
C SER A 40 -24.48 -3.00 4.71
N GLU A 41 -24.66 -1.89 3.98
CA GLU A 41 -23.59 -1.30 3.17
C GLU A 41 -22.46 -0.74 4.04
N THR A 42 -22.79 -0.09 5.16
CA THR A 42 -21.79 0.41 6.12
C THR A 42 -21.05 -0.72 6.85
N ALA A 43 -21.67 -1.88 7.04
CA ALA A 43 -21.00 -3.07 7.58
C ALA A 43 -20.04 -3.70 6.57
N LEU A 44 -20.44 -3.79 5.29
CA LEU A 44 -19.58 -4.31 4.21
C LEU A 44 -18.38 -3.39 3.93
N LEU A 45 -18.58 -2.07 3.95
CA LEU A 45 -17.48 -1.10 3.85
C LEU A 45 -16.51 -1.23 5.02
N ARG A 46 -17.00 -1.44 6.25
CA ARG A 46 -16.13 -1.72 7.41
C ARG A 46 -15.37 -3.02 7.24
N GLU A 47 -16.02 -4.09 6.81
CA GLU A 47 -15.38 -5.40 6.63
C GLU A 47 -14.25 -5.35 5.59
N HIS A 48 -14.49 -4.73 4.43
CA HIS A 48 -13.44 -4.54 3.42
C HIS A 48 -12.32 -3.58 3.83
N MET A 49 -12.61 -2.56 4.66
CA MET A 49 -11.57 -1.68 5.19
C MET A 49 -10.75 -2.34 6.30
N VAL A 50 -11.34 -3.26 7.07
CA VAL A 50 -10.65 -4.05 8.12
C VAL A 50 -9.79 -5.16 7.52
N GLU A 51 -10.13 -5.69 6.33
CA GLU A 51 -9.29 -6.65 5.60
C GLU A 51 -7.96 -6.03 5.12
N MET A 52 -7.91 -4.70 4.93
CA MET A 52 -6.65 -4.00 4.65
C MET A 52 -5.94 -3.73 5.97
N SER A 53 -4.80 -4.39 6.23
CA SER A 53 -4.02 -4.11 7.44
C SER A 53 -3.29 -2.76 7.34
N GLU A 54 -2.82 -2.39 6.16
CA GLU A 54 -1.98 -1.21 5.94
C GLU A 54 -2.43 -0.43 4.69
N LEU A 55 -2.43 0.89 4.78
CA LEU A 55 -2.64 1.79 3.66
C LEU A 55 -1.34 2.53 3.37
N THR A 56 -0.63 2.11 2.31
CA THR A 56 0.49 2.88 1.77
C THR A 56 -0.05 4.13 1.07
N THR A 57 0.27 5.31 1.58
CA THR A 57 -0.18 6.60 1.01
C THR A 57 0.95 7.33 0.30
N LEU A 58 2.20 6.95 0.57
CA LEU A 58 3.37 7.55 -0.03
C LEU A 58 4.41 6.48 -0.38
N LYS A 59 4.91 6.53 -1.62
CA LYS A 59 6.04 5.74 -2.11
C LYS A 59 7.08 6.69 -2.68
N TYR A 60 8.33 6.55 -2.26
CA TYR A 60 9.48 7.24 -2.79
C TYR A 60 10.44 6.23 -3.39
N GLU A 61 10.70 6.35 -4.68
CA GLU A 61 11.70 5.53 -5.38
C GLU A 61 13.03 6.25 -5.38
N TYR A 62 14.11 5.51 -5.14
CA TYR A 62 15.45 6.06 -5.07
C TYR A 62 16.45 5.21 -5.86
N SER A 63 17.51 5.87 -6.30
CA SER A 63 18.70 5.25 -6.87
C SER A 63 19.90 5.81 -6.13
N ASN A 64 20.86 4.95 -5.77
CA ASN A 64 22.04 5.35 -5.03
C ASN A 64 23.29 4.68 -5.59
N VAL A 65 24.42 5.32 -5.38
CA VAL A 65 25.75 4.86 -5.78
C VAL A 65 26.68 5.02 -4.59
N ILE A 66 27.26 3.92 -4.14
CA ILE A 66 28.20 3.89 -3.01
C ILE A 66 29.58 3.44 -3.48
N VAL A 67 30.62 4.06 -2.92
CA VAL A 67 32.01 3.67 -3.13
C VAL A 67 32.47 2.90 -1.91
N SER A 68 32.46 1.58 -2.02
CA SER A 68 32.85 0.67 -0.95
C SER A 68 34.35 0.36 -1.06
N ARG A 69 35.06 0.39 0.08
CA ARG A 69 36.51 0.19 0.14
C ARG A 69 36.86 -0.83 1.20
N THR A 70 37.80 -1.72 0.87
CA THR A 70 38.42 -2.63 1.83
C THR A 70 39.93 -2.58 1.70
N ASP A 71 40.62 -2.64 2.84
CA ASP A 71 42.06 -2.79 2.90
C ASP A 71 42.47 -3.92 3.83
N LYS A 72 43.48 -4.70 3.41
CA LYS A 72 44.16 -5.65 4.28
C LYS A 72 45.41 -5.01 4.81
N SER A 73 45.45 -4.80 6.12
CA SER A 73 46.63 -4.41 6.87
C SER A 73 47.16 -5.59 7.69
N PHE A 74 48.47 -5.64 7.88
CA PHE A 74 49.06 -6.46 8.94
C PHE A 74 49.78 -5.54 9.91
N SER A 75 49.51 -5.71 11.21
CA SER A 75 50.12 -4.93 12.27
C SER A 75 51.23 -5.77 12.91
N PHE A 76 52.47 -5.30 12.84
CA PHE A 76 53.60 -5.87 13.56
C PHE A 76 53.88 -4.99 14.78
N PHE A 77 54.18 -5.58 15.94
CA PHE A 77 54.42 -4.81 17.18
C PHE A 77 55.48 -3.72 16.92
N ASP A 78 55.17 -2.47 17.27
CA ASP A 78 56.00 -1.26 17.07
C ASP A 78 56.17 -0.72 15.62
N LEU A 79 55.42 -1.21 14.62
CA LEU A 79 55.43 -0.67 13.24
C LEU A 79 54.07 -0.08 12.81
N PRO A 80 54.04 0.95 11.94
CA PRO A 80 52.81 1.42 11.32
C PRO A 80 52.15 0.32 10.49
N ASP A 81 50.81 0.29 10.48
CA ASP A 81 50.03 -0.68 9.71
C ASP A 81 50.43 -0.67 8.22
N PHE A 82 50.99 -1.78 7.75
CA PHE A 82 51.35 -1.92 6.34
C PHE A 82 50.15 -2.45 5.54
N LYS A 83 49.57 -1.59 4.70
CA LYS A 83 48.48 -1.94 3.78
C LYS A 83 49.05 -2.59 2.51
N TYR A 84 48.80 -3.89 2.33
CA TYR A 84 49.36 -4.64 1.19
C TYR A 84 48.34 -4.98 0.11
N ALA A 85 47.05 -4.84 0.38
CA ALA A 85 45.99 -4.98 -0.60
C ALA A 85 44.88 -3.96 -0.34
N GLU A 86 44.46 -3.25 -1.39
CA GLU A 86 43.31 -2.36 -1.39
C GLU A 86 42.38 -2.78 -2.53
N ALA A 87 41.09 -2.88 -2.24
CA ALA A 87 40.06 -3.05 -3.24
C ALA A 87 38.95 -2.00 -3.08
N ILE A 88 38.53 -1.43 -4.20
CA ILE A 88 37.51 -0.39 -4.31
C ILE A 88 36.44 -0.90 -5.27
N ARG A 89 35.20 -0.87 -4.82
CA ARG A 89 34.02 -1.22 -5.62
C ARG A 89 33.07 -0.05 -5.73
N LEU A 90 32.49 0.12 -6.91
CA LEU A 90 31.34 0.96 -7.14
C LEU A 90 30.10 0.07 -7.07
N ILE A 91 29.17 0.40 -6.18
CA ILE A 91 27.93 -0.34 -6.04
C ILE A 91 26.80 0.61 -6.34
N GLU A 92 26.04 0.30 -7.38
CA GLU A 92 24.84 1.03 -7.76
C GLU A 92 23.63 0.18 -7.43
N TYR A 93 22.60 0.79 -6.88
CA TYR A 93 21.36 0.10 -6.55
C TYR A 93 20.18 1.06 -6.55
N SER A 94 19.00 0.51 -6.78
CA SER A 94 17.73 1.21 -6.62
C SER A 94 16.93 0.59 -5.48
N GLY A 95 15.90 1.31 -5.08
CA GLY A 95 15.01 0.87 -4.03
C GLY A 95 13.82 1.79 -3.86
N TYR A 96 13.03 1.50 -2.84
CA TYR A 96 11.90 2.34 -2.48
C TYR A 96 11.71 2.42 -0.97
N LEU A 97 11.14 3.55 -0.55
CA LEU A 97 10.68 3.83 0.80
C LEU A 97 9.16 4.04 0.75
N LYS A 98 8.41 3.32 1.57
CA LYS A 98 6.94 3.43 1.70
C LYS A 98 6.56 3.92 3.08
N ALA A 99 5.63 4.87 3.12
CA ALA A 99 4.98 5.32 4.33
C ALA A 99 3.46 5.24 4.19
N GLY A 100 2.79 5.06 5.33
CA GLY A 100 1.36 4.87 5.36
C GLY A 100 0.85 4.61 6.78
N THR A 101 -0.43 4.29 6.89
CA THR A 101 -1.10 4.09 8.19
C THR A 101 -1.62 2.67 8.34
N ASP A 102 -1.67 2.19 9.59
CA ASP A 102 -2.23 0.89 9.96
C ASP A 102 -3.76 1.01 10.08
N LEU A 103 -4.46 0.50 9.07
CA LEU A 103 -5.91 0.57 9.00
C LEU A 103 -6.61 -0.37 9.99
N SER A 104 -5.92 -1.40 10.49
CA SER A 104 -6.50 -2.29 11.50
C SER A 104 -6.85 -1.56 12.80
N LYS A 105 -6.22 -0.41 13.05
CA LYS A 105 -6.45 0.47 14.21
C LYS A 105 -7.32 1.68 13.90
N MET A 106 -7.86 1.77 12.68
CA MET A 106 -8.76 2.84 12.27
C MET A 106 -10.12 2.72 12.96
N GLU A 107 -10.70 3.86 13.33
CA GLU A 107 -12.06 3.95 13.85
C GLU A 107 -12.90 4.84 12.92
N LEU A 108 -14.10 4.37 12.58
CA LEU A 108 -15.06 5.08 11.73
C LEU A 108 -16.42 5.20 12.43
N SER A 109 -16.84 6.44 12.66
CA SER A 109 -18.16 6.80 13.17
C SER A 109 -18.92 7.63 12.14
N ILE A 110 -20.15 7.23 11.82
CA ILE A 110 -21.00 7.92 10.84
C ILE A 110 -22.28 8.35 11.53
N ASP A 111 -22.63 9.62 11.41
CA ASP A 111 -23.95 10.15 11.77
C ASP A 111 -24.79 10.30 10.50
N GLU A 112 -25.76 9.40 10.35
CA GLU A 112 -26.67 9.40 9.20
C GLU A 112 -27.64 10.58 9.15
N ALA A 113 -27.97 11.16 10.30
CA ALA A 113 -28.90 12.28 10.38
C ALA A 113 -28.23 13.59 9.94
N SER A 114 -26.99 13.80 10.40
CA SER A 114 -26.22 15.02 10.06
C SER A 114 -25.30 14.86 8.85
N LYS A 115 -25.20 13.65 8.28
CA LYS A 115 -24.29 13.30 7.17
C LYS A 115 -22.83 13.65 7.46
N ASN A 116 -22.41 13.51 8.71
CA ASN A 116 -21.02 13.68 9.12
C ASN A 116 -20.35 12.32 9.35
N ALA A 117 -19.09 12.20 8.95
CA ALA A 117 -18.26 11.02 9.19
C ALA A 117 -16.98 11.43 9.92
N LEU A 118 -16.73 10.83 11.08
CA LEU A 118 -15.50 10.99 11.86
C LEU A 118 -14.62 9.75 11.63
N VAL A 119 -13.42 9.98 11.12
CA VAL A 119 -12.39 8.96 10.92
C VAL A 119 -11.21 9.27 11.83
N THR A 120 -10.85 8.31 12.69
CA THR A 120 -9.64 8.38 13.50
C THR A 120 -8.67 7.32 13.00
N ILE A 121 -7.51 7.73 12.50
CA ILE A 121 -6.45 6.85 11.98
C ILE A 121 -5.16 7.04 12.77
N PRO A 122 -4.32 5.99 12.92
CA PRO A 122 -2.97 6.18 13.46
C PRO A 122 -2.13 7.13 12.59
N GLU A 123 -1.21 7.83 13.24
CA GLU A 123 -0.13 8.54 12.53
C GLU A 123 0.62 7.62 11.55
N ALA A 124 1.06 8.18 10.42
CA ALA A 124 1.80 7.43 9.43
C ALA A 124 3.15 6.94 9.98
N GLN A 125 3.54 5.74 9.54
CA GLN A 125 4.81 5.10 9.86
C GLN A 125 5.48 4.61 8.58
N ILE A 126 6.79 4.32 8.66
CA ILE A 126 7.48 3.61 7.59
C ILE A 126 6.93 2.18 7.55
N LEU A 127 6.38 1.81 6.40
CA LEU A 127 5.86 0.46 6.15
C LEU A 127 6.94 -0.43 5.54
N ASP A 128 7.75 0.15 4.66
CA ASP A 128 8.76 -0.61 3.94
C ASP A 128 9.91 0.28 3.51
N ASN A 129 11.10 -0.28 3.53
CA ASN A 129 12.30 0.31 2.96
C ASN A 129 13.05 -0.86 2.32
N VAL A 130 13.21 -0.86 1.00
CA VAL A 130 13.72 -2.04 0.27
C VAL A 130 14.70 -1.60 -0.78
N VAL A 131 15.79 -2.35 -0.89
CA VAL A 131 16.72 -2.29 -2.00
C VAL A 131 16.37 -3.40 -2.98
N GLU A 132 16.15 -3.04 -4.24
CA GLU A 132 15.81 -3.96 -5.31
C GLU A 132 17.10 -4.61 -5.83
N THR A 133 17.45 -5.76 -5.24
CA THR A 133 18.70 -6.46 -5.54
C THR A 133 18.83 -6.90 -7.00
N GLU A 134 17.73 -7.06 -7.72
CA GLU A 134 17.72 -7.38 -9.15
C GLU A 134 18.30 -6.23 -10.01
N GLN A 135 18.27 -5.00 -9.51
CA GLN A 135 18.82 -3.82 -10.18
C GLN A 135 20.19 -3.39 -9.65
N MET A 136 20.78 -4.19 -8.75
CA MET A 136 22.06 -3.88 -8.15
C MET A 136 23.23 -4.27 -9.07
N THR A 137 24.15 -3.34 -9.28
CA THR A 137 25.40 -3.57 -10.01
C THR A 137 26.58 -3.38 -9.06
N VAL A 138 27.62 -4.19 -9.26
CA VAL A 138 28.88 -4.10 -8.51
C VAL A 138 30.02 -4.11 -9.50
N GLU A 139 30.74 -3.00 -9.58
CA GLU A 139 31.87 -2.82 -10.47
C GLU A 139 33.18 -2.72 -9.67
N ASP A 140 34.20 -3.47 -10.09
CA ASP A 140 35.54 -3.37 -9.51
C ASP A 140 36.28 -2.16 -10.10
N VAL A 141 36.48 -1.12 -9.29
CA VAL A 141 37.22 0.10 -9.69
C VAL A 141 38.73 -0.09 -9.46
N LYS A 142 39.09 -0.79 -8.37
CA LYS A 142 40.47 -1.12 -8.02
C LYS A 142 40.49 -2.46 -7.30
N GLY A 143 41.41 -3.34 -7.69
CA GLY A 143 41.54 -4.66 -7.11
C GLY A 143 42.25 -5.59 -8.08
N THR A 144 42.74 -6.72 -7.59
CA THR A 144 43.23 -7.81 -8.45
C THR A 144 42.28 -8.99 -8.34
N ILE A 145 42.35 -9.97 -9.23
CA ILE A 145 41.57 -11.23 -9.10
C ILE A 145 41.84 -11.99 -7.78
N PHE A 146 42.83 -11.55 -6.98
CA PHE A 146 43.22 -12.12 -5.68
C PHE A 146 42.86 -11.24 -4.48
N SER A 147 42.20 -10.09 -4.66
CA SER A 147 41.70 -9.31 -3.53
C SER A 147 40.41 -9.91 -3.02
N ASP A 148 40.46 -10.61 -1.87
CA ASP A 148 39.25 -11.03 -1.17
C ASP A 148 38.43 -9.79 -0.82
N TYR A 149 37.18 -9.76 -1.30
CA TYR A 149 36.24 -8.71 -0.98
C TYR A 149 34.96 -9.34 -0.46
N PRO A 150 34.78 -9.37 0.89
CA PRO A 150 33.61 -10.00 1.48
C PRO A 150 32.31 -9.35 1.01
N THR A 151 31.40 -10.16 0.46
CA THR A 151 30.05 -9.70 0.05
C THR A 151 29.29 -9.08 1.23
N GLN A 152 29.57 -9.53 2.46
CA GLN A 152 28.96 -8.97 3.67
C GLN A 152 29.22 -7.47 3.85
N ILE A 153 30.42 -6.97 3.46
CA ILE A 153 30.73 -5.53 3.54
C ILE A 153 29.76 -4.73 2.65
N ILE A 154 29.49 -5.23 1.44
CA ILE A 154 28.56 -4.60 0.51
C ILE A 154 27.15 -4.54 1.12
N ILE A 155 26.69 -5.64 1.70
CA ILE A 155 25.36 -5.73 2.34
C ILE A 155 25.27 -4.76 3.52
N ASP A 156 26.30 -4.70 4.36
CA ASP A 156 26.34 -3.85 5.54
C ASP A 156 26.36 -2.35 5.19
N GLU A 157 27.11 -1.96 4.16
CA GLU A 157 27.13 -0.58 3.66
C GLU A 157 25.79 -0.19 3.04
N ILE A 158 25.19 -1.04 2.21
CA ILE A 158 23.85 -0.81 1.66
C ILE A 158 22.83 -0.62 2.78
N ASN A 159 22.85 -1.49 3.81
CA ASN A 159 21.94 -1.39 4.94
C ASN A 159 22.15 -0.10 5.76
N THR A 160 23.40 0.37 5.86
CA THR A 160 23.73 1.64 6.53
C THR A 160 23.16 2.83 5.77
N HIS A 161 23.44 2.91 4.46
CA HIS A 161 22.94 3.98 3.60
C HIS A 161 21.40 3.98 3.51
N LYS A 162 20.80 2.79 3.45
CA LYS A 162 19.35 2.60 3.46
C LYS A 162 18.69 3.20 4.72
N LYS A 163 19.27 2.98 5.91
CA LYS A 163 18.79 3.57 7.17
C LYS A 163 18.98 5.08 7.21
N GLN A 164 20.14 5.56 6.75
CA GLN A 164 20.41 7.00 6.67
C GLN A 164 19.41 7.73 5.77
N LEU A 165 19.07 7.15 4.62
CA LEU A 165 18.05 7.70 3.73
C LEU A 165 16.67 7.77 4.40
N GLU A 166 16.28 6.73 5.14
CA GLU A 166 15.01 6.71 5.87
C GLU A 166 14.95 7.82 6.93
N GLU A 167 15.98 7.93 7.76
CA GLU A 167 16.11 8.98 8.78
C GLU A 167 16.10 10.38 8.14
N GLU A 168 16.82 10.55 7.02
CA GLU A 168 16.83 11.80 6.25
C GLU A 168 15.42 12.14 5.75
N LYS A 169 14.72 11.19 5.14
CA LYS A 169 13.36 11.42 4.61
C LYS A 169 12.36 11.71 5.72
N ILE A 170 12.42 10.99 6.84
CA ILE A 170 11.60 11.29 8.02
C ILE A 170 11.85 12.73 8.48
N SER A 171 13.12 13.15 8.59
CA SER A 171 13.46 14.53 8.98
C SER A 171 12.99 15.60 7.98
N GLN A 172 12.79 15.21 6.71
CA GLN A 172 12.24 16.06 5.64
C GLN A 172 10.70 16.11 5.62
N GLY A 173 10.02 15.47 6.57
CA GLY A 173 8.56 15.49 6.67
C GLY A 173 7.85 14.40 5.85
N PHE A 174 8.54 13.29 5.53
CA PHE A 174 7.97 12.20 4.74
C PHE A 174 6.71 11.57 5.38
N LEU A 175 6.68 11.45 6.70
CA LEU A 175 5.50 10.94 7.43
C LEU A 175 4.34 11.95 7.43
N ASP A 176 4.65 13.25 7.56
CA ASP A 176 3.64 14.31 7.47
C ASP A 176 2.99 14.35 6.09
N GLU A 177 3.77 14.20 5.02
CA GLU A 177 3.25 14.09 3.65
C GLU A 177 2.36 12.84 3.50
N ALA A 178 2.77 11.71 4.08
CA ALA A 178 1.98 10.48 4.07
C ALA A 178 0.63 10.65 4.81
N ASN A 179 0.61 11.38 5.93
CA ASN A 179 -0.60 11.76 6.65
C ASN A 179 -1.51 12.65 5.82
N GLU A 180 -0.99 13.71 5.21
CA GLU A 180 -1.79 14.60 4.36
C GLU A 180 -2.39 13.86 3.15
N LYS A 181 -1.66 12.89 2.58
CA LYS A 181 -2.19 11.99 1.54
C LYS A 181 -3.27 11.06 2.06
N ALA A 182 -3.12 10.49 3.26
CA ALA A 182 -4.15 9.69 3.91
C ALA A 182 -5.44 10.49 4.13
N LYS A 183 -5.30 11.69 4.69
CA LYS A 183 -6.41 12.62 4.94
C LYS A 183 -7.12 13.00 3.65
N SER A 184 -6.37 13.31 2.60
CA SER A 184 -6.93 13.64 1.28
C SER A 184 -7.71 12.46 0.68
N PHE A 185 -7.17 11.24 0.81
CA PHE A 185 -7.84 10.02 0.38
C PHE A 185 -9.18 9.81 1.09
N PHE A 186 -9.19 9.81 2.43
CA PHE A 186 -10.43 9.58 3.19
C PHE A 186 -11.47 10.69 2.98
N THR A 187 -11.03 11.95 2.93
CA THR A 187 -11.90 13.09 2.62
C THR A 187 -12.58 12.89 1.27
N SER A 188 -11.80 12.57 0.23
CA SER A 188 -12.33 12.37 -1.13
C SER A 188 -13.32 11.21 -1.20
N VAL A 189 -13.01 10.09 -0.53
CA VAL A 189 -13.90 8.92 -0.49
C VAL A 189 -15.22 9.27 0.20
N LEU A 190 -15.19 9.92 1.36
CA LEU A 190 -16.40 10.27 2.12
C LEU A 190 -17.24 11.35 1.42
N ASP A 191 -16.59 12.40 0.89
CA ASP A 191 -17.27 13.47 0.16
C ASP A 191 -17.99 12.92 -1.08
N SER A 192 -17.39 11.96 -1.79
CA SER A 192 -18.02 11.32 -2.96
C SER A 192 -19.28 10.50 -2.61
N HIS A 193 -19.43 10.10 -1.35
CA HIS A 193 -20.62 9.40 -0.83
C HIS A 193 -21.58 10.35 -0.08
N GLY A 194 -21.34 11.66 -0.14
CA GLY A 194 -22.21 12.69 0.45
C GLY A 194 -22.07 12.83 1.98
N TYR A 195 -20.94 12.40 2.55
CA TYR A 195 -20.61 12.61 3.95
C TYR A 195 -19.57 13.71 4.09
N LYS A 196 -19.76 14.63 5.04
CA LYS A 196 -18.74 15.60 5.41
C LYS A 196 -17.71 14.92 6.32
N ALA A 197 -16.45 14.88 5.88
CA ALA A 197 -15.36 14.22 6.58
C ALA A 197 -14.74 15.09 7.69
N ASP A 198 -14.52 14.49 8.86
CA ASP A 198 -13.61 14.96 9.91
C ASP A 198 -12.56 13.87 10.14
N ILE A 199 -11.31 14.12 9.74
CA ILE A 199 -10.20 13.16 9.81
C ILE A 199 -9.25 13.58 10.93
N LYS A 200 -8.97 12.67 11.86
CA LYS A 200 -8.06 12.89 12.99
C LYS A 200 -6.99 11.81 13.04
N PHE A 201 -5.78 12.24 13.38
CA PHE A 201 -4.64 11.34 13.65
C PHE A 201 -4.51 11.09 15.15
N LYS A 202 -4.07 9.89 15.54
CA LYS A 202 -3.83 9.46 16.93
C LYS A 202 -2.49 8.75 17.09
#